data_AF-A0A1G1PTM6-F1
#
_entry.id   AF-A0A1G1PTM6-F1
#
_cell.length_a   1.000
_cell.length_b   1.000
_cell.length_c   1.000
_cell.angle_alpha   90.00
_cell.angle_beta   90.00
_cell.angle_gamma   90.00
#
_symmetry.space_group_name_H-M   'P 1'
#
loop_
_entity.id
_entity.type
_entity.pdbx_description
1 polymer ?
#
loop_
_entity_poly.entity_id
_entity_poly.type
_entity_poly.pdbx_seq_one_letter_code
_entity_poly.pdbx_strand_id
1 'polypeptide(L)'
;MKIVGIYSFNKGKEIIERHHPELITEIKDIISSIDASKYKIKKSKEKTMKGKMLFSPIKLNEAFKSKFKKKRWKTVRIKCDYPTDFYLNEYKDKETKGAFREMDFVKRNVGIELQFGKYAFMVYNVCAKMTIFNKLGYIKYGIEIVPIKALAESMSTGVSYFEQFVWDLEHRGVSDIDIPVLIYGINA
;
A
#
# COMPACT_ATOMS: atom_id res chain seq x y z
N MET A 1 6.70 13.90 7.90
CA MET A 1 5.47 13.17 8.22
C MET A 1 5.75 12.34 9.44
N LYS A 2 4.72 11.83 10.10
CA LYS A 2 4.89 11.01 11.30
C LYS A 2 4.05 9.75 11.23
N ILE A 3 4.58 8.67 11.76
CA ILE A 3 3.81 7.46 12.06
C ILE A 3 3.06 7.75 13.36
N VAL A 4 1.75 7.56 13.32
CA VAL A 4 0.83 7.82 14.45
C VAL A 4 -0.11 6.65 14.71
N GLY A 5 -0.16 5.66 13.80
CA GLY A 5 -0.85 4.40 13.99
C GLY A 5 0.05 3.24 13.62
N ILE A 6 -0.03 2.14 14.37
CA ILE A 6 0.66 0.89 14.09
C ILE A 6 -0.34 -0.24 14.33
N TYR A 7 -0.51 -1.11 13.35
CA TYR A 7 -1.32 -2.33 13.49
C TYR A 7 -0.52 -3.54 13.01
N SER A 8 -0.57 -4.64 13.76
CA SER A 8 0.18 -5.87 13.48
C SER A 8 -0.78 -6.95 12.99
N PHE A 9 -0.86 -7.14 11.67
CA PHE A 9 -1.67 -8.20 11.09
C PHE A 9 -0.84 -9.47 10.95
N ASN A 10 -1.38 -10.59 11.43
CA ASN A 10 -0.69 -11.89 11.48
C ASN A 10 0.75 -11.79 12.06
N LYS A 11 0.88 -11.09 13.19
CA LYS A 11 2.17 -10.84 13.89
C LYS A 11 3.23 -10.12 13.04
N GLY A 12 2.79 -9.34 12.05
CA GLY A 12 3.67 -8.62 11.13
C GLY A 12 4.69 -7.71 11.81
N LYS A 13 4.27 -6.90 12.79
CA LYS A 13 5.17 -6.01 13.53
C LYS A 13 6.29 -6.82 14.19
N GLU A 14 5.93 -7.81 14.98
CA GLU A 14 6.84 -8.60 15.79
C GLU A 14 7.84 -9.35 14.92
N ILE A 15 7.35 -9.97 13.85
CA ILE A 15 8.16 -10.78 12.95
C ILE A 15 9.09 -9.88 12.12
N ILE A 16 8.60 -8.77 11.57
CA ILE A 16 9.41 -7.90 10.71
C ILE A 16 10.45 -7.14 11.54
N GLU A 17 10.09 -6.62 12.72
CA GLU A 17 11.05 -5.95 13.61
C GLU A 17 12.16 -6.91 14.08
N ARG A 18 11.83 -8.20 14.28
CA ARG A 18 12.84 -9.20 14.65
C ARG A 18 13.79 -9.56 13.51
N HIS A 19 13.27 -9.78 12.29
CA HIS A 19 14.10 -10.26 11.17
C HIS A 19 14.72 -9.13 10.33
N HIS A 20 14.11 -7.95 10.34
CA HIS A 20 14.50 -6.79 9.52
C HIS A 20 14.48 -5.46 10.29
N PRO A 21 15.09 -5.38 11.49
CA PRO A 21 15.10 -4.16 12.29
C PRO A 21 15.70 -2.97 11.54
N GLU A 22 16.70 -3.20 10.68
CA GLU A 22 17.36 -2.18 9.88
C GLU A 22 16.43 -1.58 8.82
N LEU A 23 15.55 -2.39 8.22
CA LEU A 23 14.57 -1.91 7.25
C LEU A 23 13.47 -1.11 7.94
N ILE A 24 13.06 -1.51 9.15
CA ILE A 24 12.09 -0.75 9.94
C ILE A 24 12.62 0.65 10.26
N THR A 25 13.87 0.76 10.71
CA THR A 25 14.52 2.05 10.94
C THR A 25 14.57 2.88 9.65
N GLU A 26 14.99 2.27 8.54
CA GLU A 26 15.06 2.96 7.24
C GLU A 26 13.69 3.48 6.76
N ILE A 27 12.62 2.70 6.95
CA ILE A 27 11.25 3.09 6.58
C ILE A 27 10.76 4.25 7.46
N LYS A 28 11.01 4.17 8.78
CA LYS A 28 10.70 5.25 9.73
C LYS A 28 11.41 6.55 9.34
N ASP A 29 12.69 6.47 8.97
CA ASP A 29 13.48 7.61 8.50
C ASP A 29 12.96 8.18 7.18
N ILE A 30 12.53 7.33 6.24
CA ILE A 30 11.92 7.78 4.99
C ILE A 30 10.65 8.58 5.28
N ILE A 31 9.74 8.03 6.09
CA ILE A 31 8.46 8.67 6.44
C ILE A 31 8.72 10.01 7.16
N SER A 32 9.64 10.02 8.13
CA SER A 32 9.97 11.24 8.88
C SER A 32 10.55 12.33 7.99
N SER A 33 11.35 11.96 6.99
CA SER A 33 12.02 12.91 6.07
C SER A 33 11.13 13.60 5.03
N ILE A 34 9.84 13.25 4.95
CA ILE A 34 8.90 13.86 4.00
C ILE A 34 8.21 15.04 4.67
N ASP A 35 8.47 16.25 4.18
CA ASP A 35 7.76 17.44 4.62
C ASP A 35 6.39 17.53 3.93
N ALA A 36 5.33 17.13 4.62
CA ALA A 36 3.98 17.11 4.07
C ALA A 36 3.49 18.49 3.60
N SER A 37 3.94 19.57 4.24
CA SER A 37 3.46 20.93 3.96
C SER A 37 3.65 21.33 2.49
N LYS A 38 4.74 20.84 1.87
CA LYS A 38 5.07 21.03 0.45
C LYS A 38 4.10 20.38 -0.53
N TYR A 39 3.24 19.49 -0.04
CA TYR A 39 2.33 18.70 -0.87
C TYR A 39 0.86 19.10 -0.71
N LYS A 40 0.53 20.11 0.13
CA LYS A 40 -0.81 20.68 0.27
C LYS A 40 -1.14 21.68 -0.85
N ILE A 41 -1.03 21.21 -2.09
CA ILE A 41 -1.05 22.06 -3.29
C ILE A 41 -2.27 21.84 -4.20
N LYS A 42 -3.15 20.90 -3.85
CA LYS A 42 -4.30 20.54 -4.70
C LYS A 42 -5.50 21.40 -4.34
N LYS A 43 -5.91 22.32 -5.23
CA LYS A 43 -7.17 23.04 -5.08
C LYS A 43 -8.35 22.13 -5.41
N SER A 44 -9.25 21.92 -4.46
CA SER A 44 -10.40 21.03 -4.62
C SER A 44 -11.45 21.60 -5.59
N LYS A 45 -11.99 20.72 -6.43
CA LYS A 45 -13.15 20.98 -7.31
C LYS A 45 -14.42 20.27 -6.80
N GLU A 46 -14.34 19.56 -5.69
CA GLU A 46 -15.43 18.73 -5.16
C GLU A 46 -16.52 19.60 -4.52
N LYS A 47 -17.80 19.25 -4.72
CA LYS A 47 -18.94 20.08 -4.28
C LYS A 47 -18.88 20.42 -2.77
N THR A 48 -18.48 19.46 -1.95
CA THR A 48 -18.40 19.59 -0.47
C THR A 48 -17.17 20.36 0.02
N MET A 49 -16.17 20.62 -0.83
CA MET A 49 -14.88 21.20 -0.43
C MET A 49 -14.32 22.19 -1.45
N LYS A 50 -15.17 22.76 -2.30
CA LYS A 50 -14.76 23.59 -3.45
C LYS A 50 -13.83 24.72 -2.99
N GLY A 51 -12.65 24.80 -3.60
CA GLY A 51 -11.67 25.85 -3.31
C GLY A 51 -10.70 25.57 -2.14
N LYS A 52 -10.93 24.54 -1.31
CA LYS A 52 -9.98 24.16 -0.25
C LYS A 52 -8.65 23.65 -0.85
N MET A 53 -7.55 23.96 -0.17
CA MET A 53 -6.23 23.40 -0.49
C MET A 53 -6.04 22.07 0.24
N LEU A 54 -5.85 21.01 -0.53
CA LEU A 54 -5.73 19.63 -0.07
C LEU A 54 -4.33 19.11 -0.36
N PHE A 55 -3.94 18.05 0.36
CA PHE A 55 -2.78 17.25 0.01
C PHE A 55 -3.00 16.57 -1.34
N SER A 56 -1.97 16.54 -2.18
CA SER A 56 -1.98 15.83 -3.46
C SER A 56 -1.47 14.40 -3.26
N PRO A 57 -2.34 13.37 -3.36
CA PRO A 57 -1.90 11.97 -3.28
C PRO A 57 -0.82 11.63 -4.30
N ILE A 58 -0.94 12.18 -5.51
CA ILE A 58 0.01 11.95 -6.61
C ILE A 58 1.40 12.48 -6.23
N LYS A 59 1.48 13.71 -5.71
CA LYS A 59 2.77 14.31 -5.35
C LYS A 59 3.37 13.71 -4.08
N LEU A 60 2.56 13.30 -3.12
CA LEU A 60 3.04 12.50 -2.00
C LEU A 60 3.60 11.16 -2.46
N ASN A 61 2.89 10.43 -3.34
CA ASN A 61 3.37 9.18 -3.92
C ASN A 61 4.72 9.37 -4.64
N GLU A 62 4.85 10.41 -5.47
CA GLU A 62 6.13 10.75 -6.12
C GLU A 62 7.26 11.00 -5.10
N ALA A 63 6.97 11.72 -4.01
CA ALA A 63 7.94 12.01 -2.96
C ALA A 63 8.44 10.75 -2.25
N PHE A 64 7.51 9.88 -1.84
CA PHE A 64 7.84 8.58 -1.26
C PHE A 64 8.63 7.72 -2.26
N LYS A 65 8.18 7.60 -3.52
CA LYS A 65 8.89 6.84 -4.56
C LYS A 65 10.33 7.30 -4.73
N SER A 66 10.58 8.61 -4.73
CA SER A 66 11.94 9.17 -4.79
C SER A 66 12.79 8.76 -3.59
N LYS A 67 12.25 8.84 -2.37
CA LYS A 67 12.97 8.49 -1.13
C LYS A 67 13.28 6.99 -1.04
N PHE A 68 12.29 6.14 -1.32
CA PHE A 68 12.46 4.68 -1.35
C PHE A 68 13.48 4.26 -2.43
N LYS A 69 13.42 4.84 -3.63
CA LYS A 69 14.39 4.57 -4.70
C LYS A 69 15.82 4.93 -4.29
N LYS A 70 16.03 6.06 -3.61
CA LYS A 70 17.36 6.45 -3.06
C LYS A 70 17.90 5.42 -2.06
N LYS A 71 17.02 4.74 -1.35
CA LYS A 71 17.35 3.64 -0.41
C LYS A 71 17.38 2.26 -1.09
N ARG A 72 17.41 2.22 -2.43
CA ARG A 72 17.51 1.00 -3.27
C ARG A 72 16.33 0.04 -3.14
N TRP A 73 15.16 0.54 -2.73
CA TRP A 73 13.92 -0.19 -2.90
C TRP A 73 13.54 -0.20 -4.38
N LYS A 74 13.07 -1.35 -4.87
CA LYS A 74 12.77 -1.55 -6.30
C LYS A 74 11.29 -1.88 -6.48
N THR A 75 10.71 -1.35 -7.53
CA THR A 75 9.39 -1.80 -8.00
C THR A 75 9.53 -3.19 -8.62
N VAL A 76 8.64 -4.10 -8.26
CA VAL A 76 8.59 -5.45 -8.83
C VAL A 76 7.28 -5.61 -9.59
N ARG A 77 7.40 -6.03 -10.84
CA ARG A 77 6.27 -6.30 -11.72
C ARG A 77 6.26 -7.77 -12.10
N ILE A 78 5.12 -8.42 -11.89
CA ILE A 78 4.88 -9.80 -12.27
C ILE A 78 3.91 -9.85 -13.45
N LYS A 79 4.23 -10.66 -14.46
CA LYS A 79 3.33 -10.90 -15.59
C LYS A 79 2.15 -11.75 -15.09
N CYS A 80 0.94 -11.41 -15.52
CA CYS A 80 -0.24 -12.22 -15.28
C CYS A 80 -0.60 -12.99 -16.55
N ASP A 81 -0.38 -14.30 -16.52
CA ASP A 81 -0.87 -15.20 -17.56
C ASP A 81 -2.25 -15.72 -17.11
N TYR A 82 -3.31 -15.19 -17.73
CA TYR A 82 -4.67 -15.55 -17.36
C TYR A 82 -5.12 -16.81 -18.12
N PRO A 83 -5.59 -17.85 -17.40
CA PRO A 83 -6.01 -19.09 -18.04
C PRO A 83 -7.33 -18.87 -18.80
N THR A 84 -7.38 -19.36 -20.04
CA THR A 84 -8.60 -19.40 -20.86
C THR A 84 -9.34 -20.73 -20.75
N ASP A 85 -8.74 -21.73 -20.12
CA ASP A 85 -9.28 -23.10 -20.01
C ASP A 85 -10.57 -23.19 -19.18
N PHE A 86 -10.91 -22.11 -18.45
CA PHE A 86 -12.16 -21.99 -17.70
C PHE A 86 -13.28 -21.31 -18.48
N TYR A 87 -13.04 -20.91 -19.74
CA TYR A 87 -14.09 -20.40 -20.62
C TYR A 87 -15.01 -21.53 -21.08
N LEU A 88 -16.30 -21.22 -21.26
CA LEU A 88 -17.24 -22.14 -21.88
C LEU A 88 -16.82 -22.37 -23.33
N ASN A 89 -16.98 -23.60 -23.84
CA ASN A 89 -16.50 -24.04 -25.15
C ASN A 89 -16.98 -23.15 -26.32
N GLU A 90 -18.13 -22.53 -26.18
CA GLU A 90 -18.75 -21.63 -27.17
C GLU A 90 -18.21 -20.19 -27.13
N TYR A 91 -17.42 -19.84 -26.11
CA TYR A 91 -16.83 -18.51 -25.96
C TYR A 91 -15.39 -18.49 -26.47
N LYS A 92 -15.15 -17.73 -27.54
CA LYS A 92 -13.82 -17.44 -28.07
C LYS A 92 -13.44 -16.00 -27.77
N ASP A 93 -12.35 -15.82 -27.03
CA ASP A 93 -11.84 -14.50 -26.68
C ASP A 93 -10.51 -14.19 -27.37
N LYS A 94 -10.14 -12.93 -27.39
CA LYS A 94 -8.80 -12.49 -27.79
C LYS A 94 -7.82 -12.74 -26.65
N GLU A 95 -6.61 -13.15 -27.02
CA GLU A 95 -5.51 -13.36 -26.09
C GLU A 95 -5.24 -12.08 -25.27
N THR A 96 -5.25 -12.18 -23.94
CA THR A 96 -4.95 -11.05 -23.07
C THR A 96 -3.44 -10.79 -23.07
N LYS A 97 -3.02 -9.61 -23.53
CA LYS A 97 -1.59 -9.21 -23.57
C LYS A 97 -1.29 -8.09 -22.58
N GLY A 98 -0.13 -8.19 -21.94
CA GLY A 98 0.43 -7.10 -21.13
C GLY A 98 -0.19 -6.92 -19.74
N ALA A 99 -0.97 -7.89 -19.24
CA ALA A 99 -1.47 -7.84 -17.88
C ALA A 99 -0.33 -8.07 -16.86
N PHE A 100 -0.35 -7.28 -15.79
CA PHE A 100 0.62 -7.42 -14.71
C PHE A 100 0.02 -7.10 -13.35
N ARG A 101 0.73 -7.49 -12.30
CA ARG A 101 0.62 -6.88 -10.97
C ARG A 101 1.95 -6.26 -10.61
N GLU A 102 1.87 -5.18 -9.85
CA GLU A 102 3.03 -4.41 -9.44
C GLU A 102 2.97 -4.20 -7.93
N MET A 103 4.12 -4.35 -7.30
CA MET A 103 4.34 -3.95 -5.92
C MET A 103 5.29 -2.77 -5.89
N ASP A 104 4.89 -1.71 -5.18
CA ASP A 104 5.55 -0.40 -5.25
C ASP A 104 7.03 -0.51 -4.88
N PHE A 105 7.34 -1.20 -3.78
CA PHE A 105 8.68 -1.30 -3.24
C PHE A 105 8.98 -2.70 -2.69
N VAL A 106 10.07 -3.30 -3.13
CA VAL A 106 10.58 -4.58 -2.60
C VAL A 106 12.06 -4.46 -2.28
N LYS A 107 12.45 -4.95 -1.10
CA LYS A 107 13.84 -5.05 -0.66
C LYS A 107 13.99 -6.17 0.37
N ARG A 108 14.97 -7.06 0.17
CA ARG A 108 15.30 -8.18 1.08
C ARG A 108 14.05 -8.92 1.55
N ASN A 109 13.20 -9.37 0.61
CA ASN A 109 11.93 -10.08 0.84
C ASN A 109 10.83 -9.31 1.62
N VAL A 110 11.01 -8.02 1.92
CA VAL A 110 9.93 -7.15 2.43
C VAL A 110 9.30 -6.41 1.26
N GLY A 111 7.98 -6.50 1.13
CA GLY A 111 7.17 -5.71 0.20
C GLY A 111 6.50 -4.55 0.91
N ILE A 112 6.49 -3.38 0.29
CA ILE A 112 5.77 -2.20 0.79
C ILE A 112 4.80 -1.70 -0.25
N GLU A 113 3.62 -1.35 0.22
CA GLU A 113 2.57 -0.68 -0.51
C GLU A 113 2.28 0.67 0.13
N LEU A 114 2.19 1.71 -0.71
CA LEU A 114 1.84 3.05 -0.29
C LEU A 114 0.47 3.41 -0.84
N GLN A 115 -0.51 3.56 0.05
CA GLN A 115 -1.90 3.66 -0.36
C GLN A 115 -2.52 4.99 0.07
N PHE A 116 -2.67 5.90 -0.91
CA PHE A 116 -3.48 7.11 -0.83
C PHE A 116 -4.70 7.04 -1.77
N GLY A 117 -5.14 5.83 -2.11
CA GLY A 117 -6.26 5.54 -3.00
C GLY A 117 -7.50 5.05 -2.25
N LYS A 118 -8.41 4.39 -3.00
CA LYS A 118 -9.70 3.90 -2.49
C LYS A 118 -9.55 2.67 -1.60
N TYR A 119 -10.52 2.46 -0.70
CA TYR A 119 -10.52 1.36 0.27
C TYR A 119 -10.38 -0.02 -0.37
N ALA A 120 -11.01 -0.26 -1.52
CA ALA A 120 -10.95 -1.55 -2.20
C ALA A 120 -9.52 -1.97 -2.56
N PHE A 121 -8.65 -1.00 -2.87
CA PHE A 121 -7.25 -1.28 -3.20
C PHE A 121 -6.39 -1.56 -1.96
N MET A 122 -6.70 -0.90 -0.85
CA MET A 122 -6.06 -1.14 0.45
C MET A 122 -6.31 -2.58 0.94
N VAL A 123 -7.57 -3.03 0.90
CA VAL A 123 -7.94 -4.41 1.25
C VAL A 123 -7.33 -5.41 0.26
N TYR A 124 -7.37 -5.11 -1.05
CA TYR A 124 -6.73 -5.95 -2.06
C TYR A 124 -5.22 -6.14 -1.83
N ASN A 125 -4.51 -5.09 -1.36
CA ASN A 125 -3.08 -5.16 -1.13
C ASN A 125 -2.73 -6.27 -0.12
N VAL A 126 -3.37 -6.28 1.05
CA VAL A 126 -3.06 -7.25 2.11
C VAL A 126 -3.73 -8.60 1.89
N CYS A 127 -5.02 -8.62 1.53
CA CYS A 127 -5.79 -9.86 1.43
C CYS A 127 -5.47 -10.68 0.17
N ALA A 128 -4.86 -10.08 -0.86
CA ALA A 128 -4.58 -10.78 -2.11
C ALA A 128 -3.18 -10.51 -2.65
N LYS A 129 -2.82 -9.24 -2.89
CA LYS A 129 -1.59 -8.91 -3.62
C LYS A 129 -0.34 -9.40 -2.90
N MET A 130 -0.20 -9.08 -1.61
CA MET A 130 0.96 -9.50 -0.81
C MET A 130 1.08 -11.02 -0.74
N THR A 131 -0.03 -11.74 -0.56
CA THR A 131 -0.07 -13.21 -0.59
C THR A 131 0.36 -13.78 -1.95
N ILE A 132 -0.08 -13.18 -3.07
CA ILE A 132 0.37 -13.58 -4.42
C ILE A 132 1.88 -13.40 -4.57
N PHE A 133 2.41 -12.23 -4.20
CA PHE A 133 3.84 -11.96 -4.30
C PHE A 133 4.67 -12.84 -3.35
N ASN A 134 4.11 -13.22 -2.19
CA ASN A 134 4.74 -14.20 -1.32
C ASN A 134 4.78 -15.60 -1.95
N LYS A 135 3.64 -16.07 -2.48
CA LYS A 135 3.52 -17.37 -3.15
C LYS A 135 4.47 -17.50 -4.33
N LEU A 136 4.71 -16.40 -5.05
CA LEU A 136 5.67 -16.33 -6.16
C LEU A 136 7.13 -16.08 -5.71
N GLY A 137 7.41 -16.02 -4.41
CA GLY A 137 8.76 -15.93 -3.85
C GLY A 137 9.39 -14.54 -3.84
N TYR A 138 8.65 -13.47 -4.19
CA TYR A 138 9.19 -12.10 -4.21
C TYR A 138 9.29 -11.48 -2.82
N ILE A 139 8.37 -11.84 -1.90
CA ILE A 139 8.36 -11.35 -0.53
C ILE A 139 8.08 -12.46 0.48
N LYS A 140 8.40 -12.22 1.74
CA LYS A 140 7.98 -12.99 2.91
C LYS A 140 7.13 -12.18 3.87
N TYR A 141 7.29 -10.85 3.84
CA TYR A 141 6.62 -9.93 4.74
C TYR A 141 6.08 -8.72 3.99
N GLY A 142 4.94 -8.21 4.46
CA GLY A 142 4.29 -7.03 3.90
C GLY A 142 4.35 -5.83 4.84
N ILE A 143 4.37 -4.63 4.28
CA ILE A 143 4.13 -3.38 5.00
C ILE A 143 3.16 -2.53 4.18
N GLU A 144 2.09 -2.06 4.81
CA GLU A 144 1.16 -1.10 4.20
C GLU A 144 1.35 0.27 4.88
N ILE A 145 1.49 1.33 4.08
CA ILE A 145 1.55 2.71 4.57
C ILE A 145 0.31 3.45 4.09
N VAL A 146 -0.53 3.87 5.04
CA VAL A 146 -1.84 4.52 4.80
C VAL A 146 -1.97 5.80 5.63
N PRO A 147 -2.74 6.81 5.18
CA PRO A 147 -3.02 7.98 6.01
C PRO A 147 -3.96 7.60 7.16
N ILE A 148 -3.88 8.28 8.31
CA ILE A 148 -4.97 8.25 9.28
C ILE A 148 -6.15 9.11 8.80
N LYS A 149 -7.33 8.95 9.41
CA LYS A 149 -8.55 9.70 9.09
C LYS A 149 -8.30 11.20 8.95
N ALA A 150 -7.62 11.81 9.92
CA ALA A 150 -7.35 13.25 9.93
C ALA A 150 -6.54 13.72 8.71
N LEU A 151 -5.60 12.92 8.23
CA LEU A 151 -4.84 13.23 7.01
C LEU A 151 -5.69 13.01 5.76
N ALA A 152 -6.46 11.92 5.70
CA ALA A 152 -7.34 11.60 4.59
C ALA A 152 -8.46 12.65 4.38
N GLU A 153 -8.96 13.26 5.45
CA GLU A 153 -9.92 14.38 5.38
C GLU A 153 -9.34 15.65 4.75
N SER A 154 -8.01 15.76 4.74
CA SER A 154 -7.28 16.81 4.03
C SER A 154 -6.84 16.37 2.61
N MET A 155 -7.37 15.27 2.09
CA MET A 155 -7.17 14.76 0.73
C MET A 155 -8.49 14.73 -0.06
N SER A 156 -8.50 14.14 -1.25
CA SER A 156 -9.74 13.99 -2.03
C SER A 156 -10.71 13.00 -1.42
N THR A 157 -12.00 13.16 -1.68
CA THR A 157 -13.03 12.21 -1.23
C THR A 157 -12.72 10.79 -1.69
N GLY A 158 -12.93 9.84 -0.79
CA GLY A 158 -12.78 8.41 -1.06
C GLY A 158 -11.36 7.88 -0.88
N VAL A 159 -10.41 8.70 -0.41
CA VAL A 159 -9.14 8.20 0.11
C VAL A 159 -9.40 7.37 1.36
N SER A 160 -8.93 6.14 1.35
CA SER A 160 -8.99 5.21 2.48
C SER A 160 -8.02 5.60 3.57
N TYR A 161 -8.28 5.14 4.79
CA TYR A 161 -7.50 5.50 5.97
C TYR A 161 -7.31 4.32 6.92
N PHE A 162 -6.29 4.45 7.76
CA PHE A 162 -5.83 3.45 8.71
C PHE A 162 -6.95 2.81 9.54
N GLU A 163 -7.85 3.61 10.09
CA GLU A 163 -8.92 3.15 10.98
C GLU A 163 -9.92 2.23 10.26
N GLN A 164 -10.26 2.51 8.99
CA GLN A 164 -11.05 1.58 8.16
C GLN A 164 -10.32 0.26 8.00
N PHE A 165 -9.01 0.32 7.76
CA PHE A 165 -8.24 -0.87 7.47
C PHE A 165 -8.11 -1.80 8.66
N VAL A 166 -7.88 -1.22 9.84
CA VAL A 166 -7.84 -1.96 11.11
C VAL A 166 -9.17 -2.67 11.30
N TRP A 167 -10.29 -1.94 11.17
CA TRP A 167 -11.62 -2.52 11.30
C TRP A 167 -11.85 -3.68 10.30
N ASP A 168 -11.52 -3.48 9.02
CA ASP A 168 -11.69 -4.51 7.98
C ASP A 168 -10.88 -5.78 8.31
N LEU A 169 -9.61 -5.64 8.73
CA LEU A 169 -8.74 -6.76 9.03
C LEU A 169 -9.12 -7.50 10.32
N GLU A 170 -9.59 -6.77 11.35
CA GLU A 170 -10.11 -7.38 12.57
C GLU A 170 -11.36 -8.22 12.30
N HIS A 171 -12.30 -7.71 11.49
CA HIS A 171 -13.56 -8.38 11.21
C HIS A 171 -13.42 -9.50 10.16
N ARG A 172 -12.47 -9.37 9.24
CA ARG A 172 -12.09 -10.44 8.31
C ARG A 172 -11.43 -11.61 9.05
N GLY A 173 -10.62 -11.30 10.07
CA GLY A 173 -9.75 -12.28 10.71
C GLY A 173 -8.54 -12.67 9.86
N VAL A 174 -7.78 -13.64 10.36
CA VAL A 174 -6.56 -14.17 9.74
C VAL A 174 -6.85 -15.54 9.13
N SER A 175 -6.43 -15.74 7.88
CA SER A 175 -6.40 -17.03 7.19
C SER A 175 -5.01 -17.66 7.24
N ASP A 176 -4.95 -18.96 7.00
CA ASP A 176 -3.74 -19.75 6.77
C ASP A 176 -2.82 -19.21 5.65
N ILE A 177 -3.39 -18.62 4.60
CA ILE A 177 -2.64 -18.03 3.47
C ILE A 177 -2.11 -16.63 3.75
N ASP A 178 -2.50 -15.99 4.85
CA ASP A 178 -2.05 -14.64 5.16
C ASP A 178 -0.58 -14.63 5.58
N ILE A 179 0.17 -13.63 5.14
CA ILE A 179 1.55 -13.42 5.57
C ILE A 179 1.63 -12.40 6.70
N PRO A 180 2.77 -12.29 7.43
CA PRO A 180 2.96 -11.23 8.41
C PRO A 180 2.98 -9.86 7.73
N VAL A 181 2.06 -8.97 8.12
CA VAL A 181 1.95 -7.61 7.56
C VAL A 181 1.93 -6.56 8.67
N LEU A 182 2.76 -5.53 8.53
CA LEU A 182 2.78 -4.36 9.40
C LEU A 182 2.10 -3.17 8.72
N ILE A 183 1.14 -2.56 9.40
CA ILE A 183 0.41 -1.40 8.87
C ILE A 183 0.86 -0.15 9.62
N TYR A 184 1.31 0.86 8.88
CA TYR A 184 1.62 2.18 9.40
C TYR A 184 0.54 3.19 9.00
N GLY A 185 -0.10 3.78 10.00
CA GLY A 185 -0.93 4.97 9.87
C GLY A 185 -0.07 6.23 9.97
N ILE A 186 -0.11 7.09 8.95
CA ILE A 186 0.70 8.32 8.91
C ILE A 186 -0.15 9.59 8.94
N ASN A 187 0.44 10.66 9.49
CA ASN A 187 -0.09 12.01 9.45
C ASN A 187 0.97 13.00 8.93
N ALA A 188 0.53 14.18 8.51
CA ALA A 188 1.38 15.30 8.11
C ALA A 188 2.32 15.73 9.25
#